data_AF-A0A7V9HXG6-F1
#
_entry.id   AF-A0A7V9HXG6-F1
#
_cell.length_a   1.000
_cell.length_b   1.000
_cell.length_c   1.000
_cell.angle_alpha   90.00
_cell.angle_beta   90.00
_cell.angle_gamma   90.00
#
_symmetry.space_group_name_H-M   'P 1'
#
loop_
_entity.id
_entity.type
_entity.pdbx_description
1 polymer ?
#
loop_
_entity_poly.entity_id
_entity_poly.type
_entity_poly.pdbx_seq_one_letter_code
_entity_poly.pdbx_strand_id
1 'polypeptide(L)' 'MPSTHLSLHYHLVFSTKNRLPMITRDWRANLHSYLGGIVKGIKGCALGHWRP' A
#
# COMPACT_ATOMS: atom_id res chain seq x y z
N MET A 1 25.93 19.58 -8.16
CA MET A 1 24.54 19.84 -8.57
C MET A 1 23.64 19.55 -7.37
N PRO A 2 23.12 20.56 -6.67
CA PRO A 2 22.12 20.29 -5.65
C PRO A 2 20.81 19.94 -6.39
N SER A 3 20.07 18.93 -5.89
CA SER A 3 18.73 18.54 -6.35
C SER A 3 18.62 17.45 -7.44
N THR A 4 18.85 16.18 -7.07
CA THR A 4 18.20 15.03 -7.75
C THR A 4 17.71 13.95 -6.76
N HIS A 5 17.39 14.31 -5.52
CA HIS A 5 16.63 13.43 -4.63
C HIS A 5 15.14 13.73 -4.80
N LEU A 6 14.53 13.12 -5.81
CA LEU A 6 13.08 13.21 -6.03
C LEU A 6 12.38 12.13 -5.20
N SER A 7 11.51 12.56 -4.29
CA SER A 7 10.61 11.66 -3.54
C SER A 7 9.17 11.95 -3.92
N LEU A 8 8.48 10.96 -4.48
CA LEU A 8 7.08 11.05 -4.89
C LEU A 8 6.22 10.25 -3.91
N HIS A 9 5.33 10.95 -3.21
CA HIS A 9 4.43 10.35 -2.23
C HIS A 9 3.01 10.29 -2.79
N TYR A 10 2.44 9.09 -2.86
CA TYR A 10 1.10 8.85 -3.36
C TYR A 10 0.21 8.28 -2.25
N HIS A 11 -0.98 8.86 -2.08
CA HIS A 11 -2.01 8.33 -1.19
C HIS A 11 -3.06 7.58 -2.02
N LEU A 12 -3.07 6.25 -1.92
CA LEU A 12 -3.94 5.38 -2.71
C LEU A 12 -5.16 4.95 -1.87
N VAL A 13 -6.36 5.26 -2.35
CA VAL A 13 -7.63 4.86 -1.73
C VAL A 13 -8.42 4.03 -2.74
N PHE A 14 -8.91 2.86 -2.30
CA PHE A 14 -9.71 1.95 -3.12
C PHE A 14 -10.86 1.36 -2.31
N SER A 15 -11.81 0.72 -3.00
CA SER A 15 -12.93 0.02 -2.37
C SER A 15 -13.19 -1.32 -3.06
N THR A 16 -13.91 -2.19 -2.37
CA THR A 16 -14.40 -3.45 -2.92
C THR A 16 -15.47 -3.19 -3.97
N LYS A 17 -15.71 -4.18 -4.84
CA LYS A 17 -16.82 -4.13 -5.78
C LYS A 17 -18.13 -3.89 -5.01
N ASN A 18 -18.90 -2.88 -5.43
CA ASN A 18 -20.14 -2.46 -4.79
C ASN A 18 -20.01 -2.05 -3.31
N ARG A 19 -18.82 -1.68 -2.83
CA ARG A 19 -18.55 -1.29 -1.43
C ARG A 19 -18.95 -2.35 -0.39
N LEU A 20 -18.96 -3.61 -0.78
CA LEU A 20 -19.26 -4.71 0.12
C LEU A 20 -18.20 -4.80 1.24
N PRO A 21 -18.58 -5.06 2.50
CA PRO A 21 -17.65 -5.09 3.64
C PRO A 21 -16.83 -6.39 3.68
N MET A 22 -16.16 -6.74 2.58
CA MET A 22 -15.43 -7.99 2.43
C MET A 22 -14.08 -7.98 3.17
N ILE A 23 -13.48 -6.81 3.39
CA ILE A 23 -12.17 -6.65 4.07
C ILE A 23 -12.38 -6.66 5.59
N THR A 24 -12.60 -7.86 6.13
CA THR A 24 -12.77 -8.11 7.56
C THR A 24 -11.43 -8.01 8.30
N ARG A 25 -11.50 -7.94 9.63
CA ARG A 25 -10.31 -7.79 10.49
C ARG A 25 -9.34 -8.98 10.35
N ASP A 26 -9.89 -10.17 10.12
CA ASP A 26 -9.14 -11.44 10.12
C ASP A 26 -8.10 -11.52 9.00
N TRP A 27 -8.38 -10.91 7.85
CA TRP A 27 -7.49 -10.99 6.67
C TRP A 27 -6.99 -9.64 6.18
N ARG A 28 -7.43 -8.52 6.78
CA ARG A 28 -6.96 -7.17 6.43
C ARG A 28 -5.43 -7.05 6.46
N ALA A 29 -4.78 -7.64 7.47
CA ALA A 29 -3.32 -7.64 7.57
C ALA A 29 -2.67 -8.34 6.37
N ASN A 30 -3.16 -9.52 6.00
CA ASN A 30 -2.66 -10.28 4.85
C ASN A 30 -2.85 -9.52 3.53
N LEU A 31 -3.98 -8.82 3.35
CA LEU A 31 -4.21 -7.95 2.20
C LEU A 31 -3.15 -6.84 2.12
N HIS A 32 -2.88 -6.16 3.24
CA HIS A 32 -1.87 -5.10 3.28
C HIS A 32 -0.47 -5.64 3.00
N SER A 33 -0.11 -6.81 3.54
CA SER A 33 1.17 -7.47 3.24
C SER A 33 1.29 -7.84 1.76
N TYR A 34 0.22 -8.35 1.15
CA TYR A 34 0.19 -8.68 -0.28
C TYR A 34 0.38 -7.44 -1.15
N LEU A 35 -0.37 -6.36 -0.89
CA LEU A 35 -0.21 -5.08 -1.59
C LEU A 35 1.18 -4.48 -1.38
N GLY A 36 1.73 -4.58 -0.16
CA GLY A 36 3.10 -4.17 0.14
C GLY A 36 4.14 -4.96 -0.67
N GLY A 37 3.92 -6.26 -0.85
CA GLY A 37 4.73 -7.12 -1.72
C GLY A 37 4.70 -6.66 -3.18
N ILE A 38 3.52 -6.31 -3.70
CA ILE A 38 3.38 -5.75 -5.05
C ILE A 38 4.16 -4.43 -5.18
N VAL A 39 3.98 -3.50 -4.24
CA VAL A 39 4.68 -2.21 -4.24
C VAL A 39 6.19 -2.41 -4.22
N LYS A 40 6.69 -3.33 -3.40
CA LYS A 40 8.12 -3.68 -3.37
C LYS A 40 8.59 -4.28 -4.70
N GLY A 41 7.77 -5.13 -5.33
CA GLY A 41 8.05 -5.73 -6.63
C GLY A 41 8.22 -4.70 -7.75
N ILE A 42 7.50 -3.58 -7.68
CA ILE A 42 7.62 -2.46 -8.63
C ILE A 42 8.64 -1.39 -8.19
N LYS A 43 9.54 -1.74 -7.26
CA LYS A 43 10.59 -0.85 -6.69
C LYS A 43 10.05 0.37 -5.94
N GLY A 44 8.80 0.31 -5.46
CA GLY A 44 8.21 1.32 -4.59
C GLY A 44 8.43 1.03 -3.10
N CYS A 45 8.06 2.00 -2.26
CA CYS A 45 8.04 1.85 -0.80
C CYS A 45 6.62 2.07 -0.28
N ALA A 46 6.08 1.08 0.45
CA ALA A 46 4.78 1.19 1.09
C ALA A 46 4.90 2.02 2.38
N LEU A 47 4.42 3.26 2.38
CA LEU A 47 4.64 4.25 3.44
C LEU A 47 3.55 4.26 4.55
N GLY A 48 2.85 3.15 4.77
CA GLY A 48 1.89 3.05 5.88
C GLY A 48 2.52 2.55 7.17
N HIS A 49 1.84 2.76 8.31
CA HIS A 49 2.16 2.17 9.63
C HIS A 49 2.03 0.62 9.66
N TRP A 50 2.31 -0.05 8.56
CA TRP A 50 2.21 -1.49 8.41
C TRP A 50 3.58 -2.11 8.67
N ARG A 51 4.01 -2.06 9.93
CA ARG A 51 5.04 -2.98 10.41
C ARG A 51 4.36 -4.29 10.81
N PRO A 52 4.97 -5.45 10.51
CA PRO A 52 4.48 -6.73 11.00
C PRO A 52 4.42 -6.75 12.53
#